data_AF-A0A0A3HRF1-F1
#
_entry.id   AF-A0A0A3HRF1-F1
#
_cell.length_a   1.000
_cell.length_b   1.000
_cell.length_c   1.000
_cell.angle_alpha   90.00
_cell.angle_beta   90.00
_cell.angle_gamma   90.00
#
_symmetry.space_group_name_H-M   'P 1'
#
loop_
_entity.id
_entity.type
_entity.pdbx_description
1 polymer ?
#
loop_
_entity_poly.entity_id
_entity_poly.type
_entity_poly.pdbx_seq_one_letter_code
_entity_poly.pdbx_strand_id
1 'polypeptide(L)'
;MFTQLEIKNDLLNVAQLQEKVDEIIFDYIDTSQNWGKAFKGLNNLFQQTLQFFVKYVDENGIPNANVYWSLYLDVVGRLVYFKTLAERNLSDLKTDEDVDNFIEGFEVAANCLPHENLNDEHELLDEICESYEGIQLFEGERGKFKKSILEKNTSMTGSLSILYNYFIKFSKVTH
;
A
#
# COMPACT_ATOMS: atom_id res chain seq x y z
N MET A 1 0.34 -8.31 -21.35
CA MET A 1 -0.01 -9.52 -20.57
C MET A 1 0.58 -9.27 -19.20
N PHE A 2 -0.23 -9.02 -18.16
CA PHE A 2 0.35 -8.82 -16.82
C PHE A 2 0.74 -10.19 -16.27
N THR A 3 1.99 -10.32 -15.85
CA THR A 3 2.53 -11.60 -15.37
C THR A 3 1.91 -11.94 -14.02
N GLN A 4 1.51 -13.20 -13.87
CA GLN A 4 1.02 -13.73 -12.60
C GLN A 4 2.16 -13.82 -11.57
N LEU A 5 1.88 -13.45 -10.33
CA LEU A 5 2.80 -13.61 -9.21
C LEU A 5 2.92 -15.09 -8.84
N GLU A 6 4.14 -15.55 -8.62
CA GLU A 6 4.41 -16.92 -8.21
C GLU A 6 4.06 -17.11 -6.72
N ILE A 7 3.42 -18.24 -6.42
CA ILE A 7 3.20 -18.71 -5.05
C ILE A 7 3.99 -20.01 -4.88
N LYS A 8 4.86 -20.08 -3.86
CA LYS A 8 5.66 -21.26 -3.52
C LYS A 8 5.50 -21.56 -2.03
N ASN A 9 5.23 -22.82 -1.69
CA ASN A 9 4.98 -23.25 -0.31
C ASN A 9 3.89 -22.39 0.38
N ASP A 10 2.79 -22.13 -0.34
CA ASP A 10 1.67 -21.30 0.13
C ASP A 10 2.02 -19.85 0.50
N LEU A 11 3.19 -19.36 0.07
CA LEU A 11 3.65 -18.00 0.25
C LEU A 11 3.88 -17.31 -1.10
N LEU A 12 3.50 -16.04 -1.18
CA LEU A 12 3.73 -15.19 -2.34
C LEU A 12 5.23 -14.93 -2.51
N ASN A 13 5.72 -14.94 -3.74
CA ASN A 13 7.08 -14.54 -4.04
C ASN A 13 7.22 -13.01 -3.92
N VAL A 14 7.53 -12.54 -2.70
CA VAL A 14 7.66 -11.12 -2.36
C VAL A 14 8.76 -10.43 -3.18
N ALA A 15 9.86 -11.13 -3.48
CA ALA A 15 10.95 -10.57 -4.29
C ALA A 15 10.49 -10.28 -5.74
N GLN A 16 9.72 -11.20 -6.32
CA GLN A 16 9.13 -10.97 -7.65
C GLN A 16 8.09 -9.85 -7.62
N LEU A 17 7.29 -9.75 -6.56
CA LEU A 17 6.36 -8.64 -6.38
C LEU A 17 7.11 -7.30 -6.36
N GLN A 18 8.17 -7.21 -5.56
CA GLN A 18 9.00 -6.02 -5.46
C GLN A 18 9.60 -5.62 -6.81
N GLU A 19 10.23 -6.56 -7.52
CA GLU A 19 10.83 -6.31 -8.84
C GLU A 19 9.80 -5.72 -9.82
N LYS A 20 8.57 -6.26 -9.83
CA LYS A 20 7.49 -5.77 -10.71
C LYS A 20 6.94 -4.41 -10.30
N VAL A 21 6.86 -4.15 -9.00
CA VAL A 21 6.45 -2.84 -8.48
C VAL A 21 7.49 -1.80 -8.90
N ASP A 22 8.77 -2.07 -8.65
CA ASP A 22 9.88 -1.16 -8.98
C ASP A 22 9.99 -0.93 -10.49
N GLU A 23 9.81 -1.96 -11.34
CA GLU A 23 9.76 -1.82 -12.81
C GLU A 23 8.65 -0.85 -13.25
N ILE A 24 7.44 -0.99 -12.69
CA ILE A 24 6.30 -0.12 -13.05
C ILE A 24 6.54 1.31 -12.59
N ILE A 25 7.08 1.52 -11.38
CA ILE A 25 7.41 2.84 -10.85
C ILE A 25 8.44 3.51 -11.79
N PHE A 26 9.54 2.81 -12.06
CA PHE A 26 10.61 3.34 -12.90
C PHE A 26 10.11 3.71 -14.30
N ASP A 27 9.44 2.78 -14.99
CA ASP A 27 9.03 2.97 -16.38
C ASP A 27 7.91 4.02 -16.53
N TYR A 28 6.92 3.98 -15.63
CA TYR A 28 5.64 4.68 -15.83
C TYR A 28 5.39 5.83 -14.85
N ILE A 29 6.11 5.92 -13.74
CA ILE A 29 6.00 7.04 -12.79
C ILE A 29 7.21 7.96 -12.98
N ASP A 30 8.42 7.45 -12.76
CA ASP A 30 9.64 8.27 -12.74
C ASP A 30 10.05 8.74 -14.14
N THR A 31 10.03 7.83 -15.12
CA THR A 31 10.55 8.12 -16.47
C THR A 31 9.53 8.79 -17.37
N SER A 32 8.29 8.28 -17.42
CA SER A 32 7.31 8.69 -18.44
C SER A 32 6.03 9.34 -17.91
N GLN A 33 5.80 9.37 -16.59
CA GLN A 33 4.59 9.89 -15.95
C GLN A 33 3.28 9.39 -16.61
N ASN A 34 3.29 8.15 -17.10
CA ASN A 34 2.13 7.49 -17.69
C ASN A 34 1.26 6.85 -16.60
N TRP A 35 0.52 7.70 -15.88
CA TRP A 35 -0.33 7.30 -14.76
C TRP A 35 -1.34 6.20 -15.11
N GLY A 36 -1.89 6.22 -16.34
CA GLY A 36 -2.83 5.21 -16.81
C GLY A 36 -2.21 3.80 -16.89
N LYS A 37 -0.98 3.70 -17.41
CA LYS A 37 -0.25 2.43 -17.44
C LYS A 37 0.23 2.01 -16.04
N ALA A 38 0.73 2.96 -15.26
CA ALA A 38 1.15 2.73 -13.88
C ALA A 38 0.00 2.13 -13.05
N PHE A 39 -1.15 2.80 -13.02
CA PHE A 39 -2.33 2.34 -12.29
C PHE A 39 -2.78 0.96 -12.76
N LYS A 40 -2.83 0.71 -14.07
CA LYS A 40 -3.26 -0.59 -14.59
C LYS A 40 -2.33 -1.73 -14.15
N GLY A 41 -1.03 -1.50 -14.16
CA GLY A 41 -0.03 -2.47 -13.71
C GLY A 41 -0.07 -2.69 -12.20
N LEU A 42 -0.02 -1.61 -11.42
CA LEU A 42 -0.05 -1.66 -9.96
C LEU A 42 -1.36 -2.24 -9.44
N ASN A 43 -2.51 -1.86 -10.01
CA ASN A 43 -3.79 -2.44 -9.64
C ASN A 43 -3.84 -3.95 -9.96
N ASN A 44 -3.22 -4.41 -11.04
CA ASN A 44 -3.16 -5.85 -11.30
C ASN A 44 -2.34 -6.60 -10.23
N LEU A 45 -1.19 -6.07 -9.82
CA LEU A 45 -0.39 -6.63 -8.72
C LEU A 45 -1.14 -6.57 -7.39
N PHE A 46 -1.84 -5.46 -7.12
CA PHE A 46 -2.67 -5.26 -5.95
C PHE A 46 -3.76 -6.32 -5.86
N GLN A 47 -4.51 -6.58 -6.93
CA GLN A 47 -5.56 -7.60 -6.93
C GLN A 47 -5.03 -9.01 -6.67
N GLN A 48 -3.89 -9.37 -7.25
CA GLN A 48 -3.26 -10.68 -6.99
C GLN A 48 -2.80 -10.80 -5.53
N THR A 49 -2.22 -9.74 -4.99
CA THR A 49 -1.71 -9.68 -3.61
C THR A 49 -2.86 -9.70 -2.59
N LEU A 50 -3.95 -8.98 -2.90
CA LEU A 50 -5.20 -9.01 -2.15
C LEU A 50 -5.78 -10.42 -2.09
N GLN A 51 -5.94 -11.06 -3.25
CA GLN A 51 -6.49 -12.43 -3.31
C GLN A 51 -5.65 -13.42 -2.52
N PHE A 52 -4.32 -13.33 -2.62
CA PHE A 52 -3.41 -14.16 -1.84
C PHE A 52 -3.59 -13.95 -0.33
N PHE A 53 -3.52 -12.71 0.14
CA PHE A 53 -3.48 -12.42 1.57
C PHE A 53 -4.82 -12.63 2.26
N VAL A 54 -5.92 -12.25 1.62
CA VAL A 54 -7.26 -12.54 2.13
C VAL A 54 -7.45 -14.03 2.30
N LYS A 55 -7.13 -14.82 1.26
CA LYS A 55 -7.20 -16.29 1.35
C LYS A 55 -6.32 -16.84 2.47
N TYR A 56 -5.08 -16.36 2.57
CA TYR A 56 -4.16 -16.81 3.61
C TYR A 56 -4.72 -16.57 5.02
N VAL A 57 -5.24 -15.36 5.27
CA VAL A 57 -5.80 -14.97 6.57
C VAL A 57 -7.10 -15.71 6.87
N ASP A 58 -7.96 -15.94 5.87
CA ASP A 58 -9.19 -16.72 6.06
C ASP A 58 -8.91 -18.17 6.44
N GLU A 59 -7.83 -18.76 5.92
CA GLU A 59 -7.45 -20.16 6.18
C GLU A 59 -6.61 -20.32 7.47
N ASN A 60 -5.77 -19.34 7.81
CA ASN A 60 -4.74 -19.48 8.86
C ASN A 60 -4.83 -18.44 9.99
N GLY A 61 -5.68 -17.43 9.85
CA GLY A 61 -5.70 -16.24 10.71
C GLY A 61 -4.60 -15.24 10.37
N ILE A 62 -4.59 -14.10 11.08
CA ILE A 62 -3.53 -13.09 10.94
C ILE A 62 -2.20 -13.72 11.34
N PRO A 63 -1.17 -13.68 10.47
CA PRO A 63 0.08 -14.35 10.75
C PRO A 63 0.85 -13.72 11.90
N ASN A 64 1.62 -14.56 12.59
CA ASN A 64 2.57 -14.11 13.59
C ASN A 64 3.75 -13.38 12.96
N ALA A 65 4.36 -12.53 13.77
CA ALA A 65 5.48 -11.73 13.33
C ALA A 65 6.69 -12.58 12.91
N ASN A 66 7.12 -12.46 11.66
CA ASN A 66 8.38 -13.04 11.16
C ASN A 66 8.96 -12.21 9.99
N VAL A 67 10.18 -12.56 9.56
CA VAL A 67 10.91 -11.87 8.48
C VAL A 67 10.13 -11.84 7.17
N TYR A 68 9.44 -12.93 6.81
CA TYR A 68 8.65 -12.97 5.58
C TYR A 68 7.53 -11.92 5.60
N TRP A 69 6.76 -11.83 6.69
CA TRP A 69 5.65 -10.89 6.80
C TRP A 69 6.11 -9.44 6.92
N SER A 70 7.31 -9.21 7.45
CA SER A 70 7.95 -7.90 7.45
C SER A 70 8.27 -7.44 6.02
N LEU A 71 8.92 -8.30 5.22
CA LEU A 71 9.20 -8.00 3.81
C LEU A 71 7.92 -7.86 3.00
N TYR A 72 6.93 -8.71 3.26
CA TYR A 72 5.63 -8.64 2.62
C TYR A 72 4.96 -7.29 2.86
N LEU A 73 4.90 -6.82 4.11
CA LEU A 73 4.31 -5.53 4.45
C LEU A 73 5.04 -4.35 3.81
N ASP A 74 6.37 -4.37 3.79
CA ASP A 74 7.17 -3.29 3.19
C ASP A 74 6.84 -3.13 1.69
N VAL A 75 6.90 -4.24 0.94
CA VAL A 75 6.60 -4.24 -0.49
C VAL A 75 5.13 -3.91 -0.76
N VAL A 76 4.21 -4.41 0.07
CA VAL A 76 2.77 -4.13 -0.11
C VAL A 76 2.42 -2.70 0.27
N GLY A 77 3.06 -2.12 1.29
CA GLY A 77 2.91 -0.70 1.63
C GLY A 77 3.29 0.19 0.46
N ARG A 78 4.44 -0.10 -0.17
CA ARG A 78 4.88 0.57 -1.39
C ARG A 78 3.89 0.39 -2.55
N LEU A 79 3.40 -0.84 -2.78
CA LEU A 79 2.39 -1.13 -3.79
C LEU A 79 1.10 -0.33 -3.57
N VAL A 80 0.58 -0.31 -2.33
CA VAL A 80 -0.63 0.43 -1.97
C VAL A 80 -0.42 1.93 -2.18
N TYR A 81 0.74 2.46 -1.78
CA TYR A 81 1.08 3.86 -1.97
C TYR A 81 1.05 4.24 -3.45
N PHE A 82 1.87 3.59 -4.29
CA PHE A 82 1.98 3.97 -5.69
C PHE A 82 0.70 3.67 -6.49
N LYS A 83 -0.05 2.63 -6.13
CA LYS A 83 -1.37 2.37 -6.72
C LYS A 83 -2.33 3.51 -6.43
N THR A 84 -2.39 3.96 -5.17
CA THR A 84 -3.23 5.08 -4.72
C THR A 84 -2.79 6.39 -5.37
N LEU A 85 -1.48 6.64 -5.46
CA LEU A 85 -0.92 7.81 -6.12
C LEU A 85 -1.28 7.85 -7.61
N ALA A 86 -1.12 6.73 -8.32
CA ALA A 86 -1.46 6.65 -9.74
C ALA A 86 -2.96 6.82 -9.98
N GLU A 87 -3.81 6.26 -9.12
CA GLU A 87 -5.26 6.44 -9.19
C GLU A 87 -5.66 7.89 -8.94
N ARG A 88 -5.08 8.54 -7.92
CA ARG A 88 -5.28 9.96 -7.62
C ARG A 88 -4.92 10.84 -8.82
N ASN A 89 -3.79 10.60 -9.48
CA ASN A 89 -3.38 11.37 -10.66
C ASN A 89 -4.28 11.17 -11.89
N LEU A 90 -5.12 10.13 -11.88
CA LEU A 90 -6.16 9.90 -12.90
C LEU A 90 -7.54 10.41 -12.48
N SER A 91 -7.71 10.75 -11.20
CA SER A 91 -8.96 11.23 -10.62
C SER A 91 -9.00 12.75 -10.59
N ASP A 92 -10.21 13.29 -10.74
CA ASP A 92 -10.47 14.73 -10.60
C ASP A 92 -10.92 15.11 -9.17
N LEU A 93 -10.88 14.18 -8.19
CA LEU A 93 -11.34 14.37 -6.80
C LEU A 93 -12.75 14.96 -6.72
N LYS A 94 -13.70 14.39 -7.49
CA LYS A 94 -15.03 14.98 -7.66
C LYS A 94 -15.99 14.69 -6.51
N THR A 95 -15.72 13.65 -5.72
CA THR A 95 -16.59 13.21 -4.63
C THR A 95 -15.82 13.09 -3.32
N ASP A 96 -16.52 13.29 -2.20
CA ASP A 96 -15.96 13.05 -0.87
C ASP A 96 -15.54 11.57 -0.71
N GLU A 97 -16.24 10.65 -1.37
CA GLU A 97 -15.88 9.23 -1.39
C GLU A 97 -14.54 8.96 -2.08
N ASP A 98 -14.22 9.68 -3.17
CA ASP A 98 -12.90 9.59 -3.82
C ASP A 98 -11.81 10.05 -2.85
N VAL A 99 -12.04 11.17 -2.16
CA VAL A 99 -11.12 11.72 -1.16
C VAL A 99 -10.88 10.72 -0.05
N ASP A 100 -11.94 10.19 0.55
CA ASP A 100 -11.86 9.21 1.65
C ASP A 100 -11.09 7.95 1.24
N ASN A 101 -11.31 7.45 0.02
CA ASN A 101 -10.60 6.27 -0.48
C ASN A 101 -9.09 6.52 -0.67
N PHE A 102 -8.69 7.71 -1.11
CA PHE A 102 -7.27 8.05 -1.25
C PHE A 102 -6.58 8.28 0.09
N ILE A 103 -7.25 8.98 1.01
CA ILE A 103 -6.80 9.16 2.38
C ILE A 103 -6.58 7.80 3.04
N GLU A 104 -7.56 6.90 3.00
CA GLU A 104 -7.45 5.55 3.56
C GLU A 104 -6.29 4.76 2.90
N GLY A 105 -6.12 4.86 1.59
CA GLY A 105 -5.01 4.22 0.87
C GLY A 105 -3.63 4.68 1.38
N PHE A 106 -3.45 5.99 1.58
CA PHE A 106 -2.20 6.54 2.12
C PHE A 106 -1.99 6.18 3.59
N GLU A 107 -3.05 6.17 4.41
CA GLU A 107 -2.97 5.71 5.80
C GLU A 107 -2.53 4.26 5.88
N VAL A 108 -3.13 3.37 5.09
CA VAL A 108 -2.78 1.95 5.08
C VAL A 108 -1.35 1.76 4.61
N ALA A 109 -0.91 2.46 3.56
CA ALA A 109 0.47 2.40 3.09
C ALA A 109 1.46 2.80 4.20
N ALA A 110 1.21 3.91 4.90
CA ALA A 110 2.05 4.37 6.01
C ALA A 110 2.09 3.36 7.16
N ASN A 111 0.95 2.76 7.51
CA ASN A 111 0.87 1.76 8.57
C ASN A 111 1.54 0.43 8.20
N CYS A 112 1.75 0.15 6.91
CA CYS A 112 2.49 -1.04 6.45
C CYS A 112 4.00 -0.89 6.56
N LEU A 113 4.53 0.34 6.67
CA LEU A 113 5.97 0.54 6.79
C LEU A 113 6.52 -0.06 8.10
N PRO A 114 7.67 -0.76 8.05
CA PRO A 114 8.24 -1.40 9.22
C PRO A 114 8.72 -0.37 10.24
N HIS A 115 8.05 -0.31 11.39
CA HIS A 115 8.32 0.67 12.45
C HIS A 115 9.74 0.62 13.03
N GLU A 116 10.36 -0.56 13.00
CA GLU A 116 11.75 -0.73 13.46
C GLU A 116 12.76 0.12 12.67
N ASN A 117 12.39 0.54 11.45
CA ASN A 117 13.20 1.40 10.58
C ASN A 117 12.54 2.76 10.30
N LEU A 118 11.35 3.02 10.85
CA LEU A 118 10.67 4.31 10.67
C LEU A 118 11.33 5.36 11.56
N ASN A 119 11.84 6.40 10.92
CA ASN A 119 12.38 7.58 11.57
C ASN A 119 11.91 8.84 10.80
N ASP A 120 12.29 10.00 11.33
CA ASP A 120 11.97 11.29 10.70
C ASP A 120 12.62 11.50 9.32
N GLU A 121 13.48 10.61 8.84
CA GLU A 121 14.19 10.70 7.56
C GLU A 121 13.76 9.59 6.57
N HIS A 122 12.69 8.87 6.88
CA HIS A 122 12.22 7.78 6.03
C HIS A 122 11.55 8.33 4.75
N GLU A 123 12.29 8.35 3.65
CA GLU A 123 11.89 8.99 2.37
C GLU A 123 10.48 8.60 1.89
N LEU A 124 10.14 7.30 1.90
CA LEU A 124 8.81 6.86 1.48
C LEU A 124 7.70 7.30 2.45
N LEU A 125 8.00 7.46 3.74
CA LEU A 125 7.01 7.97 4.70
C LEU A 125 6.76 9.46 4.41
N ASP A 126 7.81 10.22 4.13
CA ASP A 126 7.69 11.63 3.74
C ASP A 126 6.84 11.78 2.47
N GLU A 127 7.09 10.97 1.45
CA GLU A 127 6.33 11.00 0.21
C GLU A 127 4.84 10.67 0.43
N ILE A 128 4.54 9.66 1.26
CA ILE A 128 3.18 9.31 1.66
C ILE A 128 2.53 10.47 2.40
N CYS A 129 3.23 11.08 3.36
CA CYS A 129 2.70 12.19 4.14
C CYS A 129 2.43 13.44 3.30
N GLU A 130 3.33 13.79 2.38
CA GLU A 130 3.10 14.88 1.42
C GLU A 130 1.92 14.60 0.50
N SER A 131 1.78 13.35 0.06
CA SER A 131 0.66 12.92 -0.78
C SER A 131 -0.68 13.03 -0.04
N TYR A 132 -0.73 12.56 1.20
CA TYR A 132 -1.87 12.68 2.12
C TYR A 132 -2.23 14.15 2.37
N GLU A 133 -1.25 14.96 2.80
CA GLU A 133 -1.47 16.35 3.20
C GLU A 133 -1.75 17.27 2.02
N GLY A 134 -1.38 16.85 0.80
CA GLY A 134 -1.81 17.48 -0.45
C GLY A 134 -3.31 17.27 -0.76
N ILE A 135 -4.01 16.40 -0.03
CA ILE A 135 -5.47 16.24 -0.11
C ILE A 135 -6.13 16.86 1.14
N GLN A 136 -5.68 16.47 2.33
CA GLN A 136 -6.26 16.89 3.59
C GLN A 136 -5.21 17.00 4.70
N LEU A 137 -5.31 18.04 5.53
CA LEU A 137 -4.48 18.17 6.73
C LEU A 137 -5.03 17.31 7.88
N PHE A 138 -4.16 16.50 8.48
CA PHE A 138 -4.51 15.75 9.69
C PHE A 138 -4.65 16.70 10.88
N GLU A 139 -5.83 16.72 11.49
CA GLU A 139 -6.21 17.69 12.55
C GLU A 139 -5.96 19.17 12.15
N GLY A 140 -6.00 19.48 10.86
CA GLY A 140 -5.78 20.85 10.36
C GLY A 140 -4.32 21.33 10.41
N GLU A 141 -3.35 20.47 10.69
CA GLU A 141 -1.93 20.86 10.82
C GLU A 141 -1.03 20.03 9.89
N ARG A 142 -0.06 20.68 9.26
CA ARG A 142 0.95 20.02 8.41
C ARG A 142 1.97 19.26 9.25
N GLY A 143 2.37 18.07 8.82
CA GLY A 143 3.29 17.17 9.50
C GLY A 143 2.68 16.40 10.67
N LYS A 144 1.42 16.67 11.05
CA LYS A 144 0.75 15.93 12.13
C LYS A 144 0.43 14.50 11.75
N PHE A 145 0.19 14.23 10.47
CA PHE A 145 -0.01 12.87 10.00
C PHE A 145 1.26 12.02 10.20
N LYS A 146 2.42 12.55 9.83
CA LYS A 146 3.71 11.85 10.06
C LYS A 146 3.93 11.56 11.55
N LYS A 147 3.70 12.55 12.42
CA LYS A 147 3.82 12.39 13.88
C LYS A 147 2.88 11.29 14.39
N SER A 148 1.63 11.28 13.94
CA SER A 148 0.66 10.28 14.41
C SER A 148 1.06 8.86 13.99
N ILE A 149 1.64 8.67 12.79
CA ILE A 149 2.17 7.38 12.35
C ILE A 149 3.34 6.94 13.25
N LEU A 150 4.31 7.83 13.50
CA LEU A 150 5.48 7.52 14.34
C LEU A 150 5.09 7.22 15.80
N GLU A 151 4.16 7.97 16.37
CA GLU A 151 3.69 7.81 17.76
C GLU A 151 2.85 6.55 17.96
N LYS A 152 2.07 6.15 16.94
CA LYS A 152 1.18 4.98 17.02
C LYS A 152 1.95 3.68 17.24
N ASN A 153 3.21 3.62 16.80
CA ASN A 153 4.12 2.49 16.98
C ASN A 153 3.44 1.14 16.70
N THR A 154 2.86 1.02 15.52
CA THR A 154 2.00 -0.12 15.19
C THR A 154 2.83 -1.40 15.09
N SER A 155 2.50 -2.39 15.92
CA SER A 155 3.13 -3.73 15.81
C SER A 155 2.87 -4.35 14.45
N MET A 156 3.75 -5.24 13.99
CA MET A 156 3.59 -5.88 12.68
C MET A 156 2.27 -6.63 12.51
N THR A 157 1.81 -7.34 13.54
CA THR A 157 0.49 -7.99 13.55
C THR A 157 -0.65 -6.97 13.44
N GLY A 158 -0.49 -5.79 14.04
CA GLY A 158 -1.40 -4.65 13.87
C GLY A 158 -1.42 -4.14 12.42
N SER A 159 -0.26 -3.97 11.79
CA SER A 159 -0.13 -3.56 10.39
C SER A 159 -0.78 -4.58 9.43
N LEU A 160 -0.55 -5.88 9.65
CA LEU A 160 -1.21 -6.96 8.92
C LEU A 160 -2.74 -6.92 9.08
N SER A 161 -3.22 -6.59 10.28
CA SER A 161 -4.66 -6.48 10.55
C SER A 161 -5.29 -5.28 9.85
N ILE A 162 -4.61 -4.13 9.86
CA ILE A 162 -5.02 -2.92 9.11
C ILE A 162 -5.09 -3.24 7.62
N LEU A 163 -4.04 -3.86 7.07
CA LEU A 163 -3.99 -4.27 5.67
C LEU A 163 -5.10 -5.25 5.30
N TYR A 164 -5.37 -6.24 6.15
CA TYR A 164 -6.45 -7.20 5.92
C TYR A 164 -7.82 -6.54 5.84
N ASN A 165 -8.13 -5.63 6.79
CA ASN A 165 -9.39 -4.88 6.78
C ASN A 165 -9.55 -4.04 5.51
N TYR A 166 -8.47 -3.38 5.08
CA TYR A 166 -8.42 -2.66 3.81
C TYR A 166 -8.71 -3.59 2.63
N PHE A 167 -8.03 -4.74 2.55
CA PHE A 167 -8.23 -5.72 1.47
C PHE A 167 -9.64 -6.30 1.42
N ILE A 168 -10.29 -6.53 2.57
CA ILE A 168 -11.67 -7.01 2.64
C ILE A 168 -12.67 -5.98 2.09
N LYS A 169 -12.40 -4.68 2.25
CA LYS A 169 -13.22 -3.62 1.65
C LYS A 169 -13.22 -3.75 0.12
N PHE A 170 -12.05 -4.00 -0.48
CA PHE A 170 -11.90 -4.13 -1.94
C PHE A 170 -12.33 -5.49 -2.48
N SER A 171 -12.24 -6.57 -1.71
CA SER A 171 -12.70 -7.89 -2.16
C SER A 171 -14.22 -7.96 -2.37
N LYS A 172 -14.98 -7.25 -1.52
CA LYS A 172 -16.46 -7.17 -1.56
C LYS A 172 -17.02 -6.35 -2.71
N VAL A 173 -16.20 -5.53 -3.38
CA VAL A 173 -16.62 -4.67 -4.50
C VAL A 173 -16.56 -5.42 -5.85
N THR A 174 -16.09 -6.68 -5.85
CA THR A 174 -15.90 -7.51 -7.07
C THR A 174 -16.99 -8.56 -7.29
N HIS A 175 -18.26 -8.19 -7.12
CA HIS A 175 -19.42 -9.02 -7.52
C HIS A 175 -20.37 -8.29 -8.45
#